data_AF-A0A0L0T4B0-F1
#
_entry.id   AF-A0A0L0T4B0-F1
#
_cell.length_a   1.000
_cell.length_b   1.000
_cell.length_c   1.000
_cell.angle_alpha   90.00
_cell.angle_beta   90.00
_cell.angle_gamma   90.00
#
_symmetry.space_group_name_H-M   'P 1'
#
loop_
_entity.id
_entity.type
_entity.pdbx_description
1 polymer ?
#
loop_
_entity_poly.entity_id
_entity_poly.type
_entity_poly.pdbx_seq_one_letter_code
_entity_poly.pdbx_strand_id
1 'polypeptide(L)'
;METDDPALAYPIDKLLLKTTRVALEGVAKNLAAAVKPNSDLADVLTNVLEESVPDFIARGLLGTLRNVTPNVKPAAPVLMRMGLYLYLHYLVKMMSAKDMQVRSSTDLSKYLKCPSGVAFDMSAQFCHHVAKPNGQPRATVSPQSKTKLACYAMVVALHLESFAVTLDDLVPLFNQSAPQLMQVAQAVGASVASMSNKQMAALGLPAEHGKKTSSPAASTAPSPAPS
;
A
#
# COMPACT_ATOMS: atom_id res chain seq x y z
N MET A 1 22.12 -17.56 2.52
CA MET A 1 20.97 -17.92 3.37
C MET A 1 19.76 -17.23 2.75
N GLU A 2 19.01 -17.96 1.94
CA GLU A 2 17.70 -17.52 1.48
C GLU A 2 16.77 -17.53 2.69
N THR A 3 16.12 -16.41 2.97
CA THR A 3 15.14 -16.30 4.05
C THR A 3 13.81 -16.90 3.60
N ASP A 4 13.41 -18.01 4.21
CA ASP A 4 12.12 -18.68 3.94
C ASP A 4 10.90 -17.84 4.39
N ASP A 5 11.12 -16.78 5.18
CA ASP A 5 10.07 -15.83 5.56
C ASP A 5 10.05 -14.62 4.59
N PRO A 6 8.99 -14.45 3.77
CA PRO A 6 8.88 -13.33 2.85
C PRO A 6 8.83 -11.96 3.56
N ALA A 7 8.44 -11.91 4.83
CA ALA A 7 8.49 -10.68 5.63
C ALA A 7 9.92 -10.20 5.90
N LEU A 8 10.90 -11.11 5.90
CA LEU A 8 12.32 -10.77 6.08
C LEU A 8 12.96 -10.27 4.79
N ALA A 9 12.43 -10.64 3.62
CA ALA A 9 12.88 -10.10 2.34
C ALA A 9 12.56 -8.61 2.22
N TYR A 10 11.42 -8.18 2.78
CA TYR A 10 10.94 -6.80 2.75
C TYR A 10 10.58 -6.29 4.15
N PRO A 11 11.53 -6.09 5.07
CA PRO A 11 11.20 -5.70 6.44
C PRO A 11 10.55 -4.30 6.46
N ILE A 12 9.47 -4.16 7.23
CA ILE A 12 8.64 -2.95 7.25
C ILE A 12 9.46 -1.70 7.65
N ASP A 13 10.43 -1.85 8.54
CA ASP A 13 11.30 -0.74 8.98
C ASP A 13 12.25 -0.24 7.87
N LYS A 14 12.43 -0.99 6.79
CA LYS A 14 13.13 -0.53 5.57
C LYS A 14 12.18 0.07 4.53
N LEU A 15 10.90 -0.30 4.57
CA LEU A 15 9.86 0.26 3.69
C LEU A 15 9.37 1.63 4.16
N LEU A 16 9.34 1.84 5.48
CA LEU A 16 8.87 3.06 6.12
C LEU A 16 9.99 3.70 6.93
N LEU A 17 10.32 4.96 6.61
CA LEU A 17 11.15 5.76 7.48
C LEU A 17 10.48 5.93 8.85
N LYS A 18 11.27 5.93 9.92
CA LYS A 18 10.78 6.07 11.30
C LYS A 18 9.89 7.31 11.47
N THR A 19 10.24 8.42 10.83
CA THR A 19 9.48 9.67 10.80
C THR A 19 8.10 9.49 10.19
N THR A 20 8.03 8.88 9.00
CA THR A 20 6.79 8.53 8.31
C THR A 20 5.94 7.59 9.16
N ARG A 21 6.53 6.55 9.76
CA ARG A 21 5.83 5.60 10.62
C ARG A 21 5.14 6.29 11.81
N VAL A 22 5.86 7.13 12.54
CA VAL A 22 5.30 7.86 13.70
C VAL A 22 4.15 8.77 13.28
N ALA A 23 4.26 9.45 12.13
CA ALA A 23 3.20 10.31 11.61
C ALA A 23 1.95 9.50 11.22
N LEU A 24 2.12 8.36 10.54
CA LEU A 24 1.02 7.46 10.18
C LEU A 24 0.33 6.87 11.41
N GLU A 25 1.09 6.46 12.43
CA GLU A 25 0.54 6.02 13.71
C GLU A 25 -0.27 7.13 14.41
N GLY A 26 0.10 8.40 14.22
CA GLY A 26 -0.69 9.55 14.68
C GLY A 26 -2.06 9.61 14.02
N VAL A 27 -2.13 9.47 12.70
CA VAL A 27 -3.40 9.43 11.96
C VAL A 27 -4.23 8.20 12.35
N ALA A 28 -3.60 7.04 12.50
CA ALA A 28 -4.26 5.81 12.94
C ALA A 28 -4.85 5.93 14.35
N LYS A 29 -4.18 6.65 15.26
CA LYS A 29 -4.72 6.95 16.60
C LYS A 29 -5.94 7.85 16.53
N ASN A 30 -5.95 8.84 15.64
CA ASN A 30 -7.12 9.70 15.44
C ASN A 30 -8.32 8.91 14.90
N LEU A 31 -8.09 8.01 13.94
CA LEU A 31 -9.12 7.08 13.44
C LEU A 31 -9.69 6.21 14.57
N ALA A 32 -8.81 5.57 15.35
CA ALA A 32 -9.24 4.72 16.45
C ALA A 32 -9.97 5.49 17.56
N ALA A 33 -9.54 6.72 17.87
CA ALA A 33 -10.18 7.57 18.86
C ALA A 33 -11.56 8.08 18.43
N ALA A 34 -11.83 8.14 17.13
CA ALA A 34 -13.13 8.52 16.58
C ALA A 34 -14.17 7.39 16.67
N VAL A 35 -13.76 6.15 16.95
CA VAL A 35 -14.67 5.00 17.11
C VAL A 35 -15.40 5.10 18.46
N LYS A 36 -16.71 5.35 18.42
CA LYS A 36 -17.59 5.35 19.59
C LYS A 36 -18.47 4.10 19.60
N PRO A 37 -19.12 3.77 20.74
CA PRO A 37 -20.13 2.72 20.77
C PRO A 37 -21.20 2.98 19.70
N ASN A 38 -21.55 1.96 18.92
CA ASN A 38 -22.53 2.01 17.83
C ASN A 38 -22.20 2.99 16.69
N SER A 39 -20.94 3.43 16.55
CA SER A 39 -20.53 4.21 15.39
C SER A 39 -20.61 3.39 14.11
N ASP A 40 -21.10 4.01 13.03
CA ASP A 40 -20.85 3.50 11.69
C ASP A 40 -19.38 3.75 11.34
N LEU A 41 -18.62 2.66 11.14
CA LEU A 41 -17.19 2.74 10.86
C LEU A 41 -16.90 3.36 9.49
N ALA A 42 -17.83 3.28 8.53
CA ALA A 42 -17.68 3.93 7.22
C ALA A 42 -17.78 5.45 7.37
N ASP A 43 -18.68 5.93 8.22
CA ASP A 43 -18.77 7.35 8.55
C ASP A 43 -17.53 7.84 9.30
N VAL A 44 -17.02 7.06 10.25
CA VAL A 44 -15.76 7.39 10.96
C VAL A 44 -14.62 7.55 9.96
N LEU A 45 -14.48 6.62 9.02
CA LEU A 45 -13.43 6.67 8.00
C LEU A 45 -13.57 7.94 7.13
N THR A 46 -14.78 8.21 6.64
CA THR A 46 -15.06 9.35 5.75
C THR A 46 -14.85 10.68 6.47
N ASN A 47 -15.27 10.78 7.74
CA ASN A 47 -15.15 12.00 8.53
C ASN A 47 -13.70 12.30 8.93
N VAL A 48 -12.89 11.28 9.22
CA VAL A 48 -11.50 11.49 9.67
C VAL A 48 -10.55 11.68 8.49
N LEU A 49 -10.75 10.96 7.38
CA LEU A 49 -9.89 11.10 6.19
C LEU A 49 -10.34 12.25 5.29
N GLU A 50 -11.60 12.68 5.40
CA GLU A 50 -12.22 13.72 4.60
C GLU A 50 -12.11 13.48 3.09
N GLU A 51 -11.93 12.23 2.65
CA GLU A 51 -11.82 11.85 1.26
C GLU A 51 -12.25 10.41 0.99
N SER A 52 -12.53 10.11 -0.27
CA SER A 52 -12.74 8.73 -0.71
C SER A 52 -11.43 7.97 -0.74
N VAL A 53 -11.48 6.73 -0.29
CA VAL A 53 -10.39 5.77 -0.39
C VAL A 53 -10.79 4.62 -1.33
N PRO A 54 -9.84 3.99 -2.04
CA PRO A 54 -10.12 2.80 -2.83
C PRO A 54 -10.73 1.66 -2.00
N ASP A 55 -11.62 0.87 -2.60
CA ASP A 55 -12.38 -0.20 -1.90
C ASP A 55 -11.48 -1.20 -1.15
N PHE A 56 -10.36 -1.59 -1.75
CA PHE A 56 -9.36 -2.46 -1.09
C PHE A 56 -8.89 -1.86 0.24
N ILE A 57 -8.59 -0.57 0.25
CA ILE A 57 -8.09 0.15 1.42
C ILE A 57 -9.22 0.39 2.42
N ALA A 58 -10.42 0.79 1.96
CA ALA A 58 -11.60 0.93 2.81
C ALA A 58 -11.91 -0.38 3.55
N ARG A 59 -12.01 -1.51 2.84
CA ARG A 59 -12.28 -2.82 3.45
C ARG A 59 -11.24 -3.18 4.51
N GLY A 60 -9.96 -2.96 4.20
CA GLY A 60 -8.85 -3.23 5.13
C GLY A 60 -8.87 -2.36 6.38
N LEU A 61 -9.10 -1.06 6.23
CA LEU A 61 -9.23 -0.12 7.34
C LEU A 61 -10.45 -0.44 8.20
N LEU A 62 -11.62 -0.68 7.59
CA LEU A 62 -12.83 -1.07 8.31
C LEU A 62 -12.64 -2.40 9.07
N GLY A 63 -12.03 -3.40 8.43
CA GLY A 63 -11.69 -4.67 9.07
C GLY A 63 -10.75 -4.50 10.26
N THR A 64 -9.81 -3.56 10.17
CA THR A 64 -8.87 -3.26 11.26
C THR A 64 -9.55 -2.48 12.39
N LEU A 65 -10.42 -1.50 12.05
CA LEU A 65 -11.19 -0.70 13.00
C LEU A 65 -12.19 -1.53 13.82
N ARG A 66 -12.73 -2.63 13.27
CA ARG A 66 -13.56 -3.58 14.02
C ARG A 66 -12.85 -4.18 15.24
N ASN A 67 -11.51 -4.22 15.23
CA ASN A 67 -10.70 -4.70 16.36
C ASN A 67 -10.38 -3.59 17.38
N VAL A 68 -10.88 -2.37 17.18
CA VAL A 68 -10.73 -1.27 18.13
C VAL A 68 -11.88 -1.30 19.12
N THR A 69 -11.54 -1.46 20.40
CA THR A 69 -12.51 -1.30 21.48
C THR A 69 -12.62 0.18 21.85
N PRO A 70 -13.83 0.77 21.85
CA PRO A 70 -14.03 2.17 22.25
C PRO A 70 -13.46 2.45 23.64
N ASN A 71 -12.83 3.61 23.82
CA ASN A 71 -12.19 4.06 25.07
C ASN A 71 -11.00 3.22 25.56
N VAL A 72 -10.53 2.23 24.77
CA VAL A 72 -9.34 1.44 25.09
C VAL A 72 -8.20 1.83 24.15
N LYS A 73 -7.00 1.95 24.68
CA LYS A 73 -5.80 2.22 23.88
C LYS A 73 -5.61 1.08 22.86
N PRO A 74 -5.59 1.36 21.54
CA PRO A 74 -5.40 0.32 20.54
C PRO A 74 -4.03 -0.35 20.67
N ALA A 75 -3.98 -1.66 20.40
CA ALA A 75 -2.72 -2.39 20.36
C ALA A 75 -1.82 -1.89 19.23
N ALA A 76 -0.50 -1.91 19.45
CA ALA A 76 0.47 -1.42 18.47
C ALA A 76 0.36 -2.08 17.07
N PRO A 77 0.11 -3.41 16.95
CA PRO A 77 -0.08 -4.03 15.64
C PRO A 77 -1.30 -3.49 14.87
N VAL A 78 -2.38 -3.12 15.58
CA VAL A 78 -3.58 -2.54 14.96
C VAL A 78 -3.27 -1.16 14.38
N LEU A 79 -2.55 -0.32 15.14
CA LEU A 79 -2.10 1.00 14.68
C LEU A 79 -1.15 0.89 13.48
N MET A 80 -0.21 -0.06 13.53
CA MET A 80 0.73 -0.29 12.43
C MET A 80 0.02 -0.72 11.15
N ARG A 81 -0.94 -1.65 11.26
CA ARG A 81 -1.73 -2.14 10.13
C ARG A 81 -2.57 -1.03 9.50
N MET A 82 -3.23 -0.20 10.32
CA MET A 82 -3.92 1.00 9.82
C MET A 82 -2.95 1.97 9.13
N GLY A 83 -1.79 2.22 9.73
CA GLY A 83 -0.74 3.06 9.14
C GLY A 83 -0.27 2.56 7.77
N LEU A 84 -0.14 1.24 7.59
CA LEU A 84 0.22 0.64 6.30
C LEU A 84 -0.86 0.82 5.23
N TYR A 85 -2.14 0.66 5.58
CA TYR A 85 -3.25 0.95 4.63
C TYR A 85 -3.27 2.44 4.23
N LEU A 86 -3.03 3.36 5.19
CA LEU A 86 -2.91 4.79 4.90
C LEU A 86 -1.71 5.09 3.99
N TYR A 87 -0.57 4.45 4.24
CA TYR A 87 0.60 4.61 3.39
C TYR A 87 0.37 4.09 1.97
N LEU A 88 -0.28 2.93 1.83
CA LEU A 88 -0.67 2.37 0.54
C LEU A 88 -1.57 3.35 -0.24
N HIS A 89 -2.53 3.96 0.43
CA HIS A 89 -3.40 5.00 -0.16
C HIS A 89 -2.57 6.16 -0.71
N TYR A 90 -1.63 6.67 0.07
CA TYR A 90 -0.77 7.77 -0.35
C TYR A 90 0.13 7.40 -1.53
N LEU A 91 0.72 6.21 -1.54
CA LEU A 91 1.56 5.72 -2.65
C LEU A 91 0.76 5.64 -3.96
N VAL A 92 -0.40 4.99 -3.92
CA VAL A 92 -1.30 4.84 -5.07
C VAL A 92 -1.75 6.19 -5.61
N LYS A 93 -2.15 7.09 -4.71
CA LYS A 93 -2.58 8.45 -5.07
C LYS A 93 -1.43 9.25 -5.68
N MET A 94 -0.21 9.12 -5.15
CA MET A 94 0.98 9.78 -5.68
C MET A 94 1.36 9.31 -7.10
N MET A 95 1.08 8.05 -7.47
CA MET A 95 1.30 7.56 -8.85
C MET A 95 0.50 8.35 -9.90
N SER A 96 -0.66 8.89 -9.49
CA SER A 96 -1.54 9.71 -10.32
C SER A 96 -1.28 11.22 -10.17
N ALA A 97 -0.29 11.62 -9.38
CA ALA A 97 0.04 13.03 -9.18
C ALA A 97 0.57 13.68 -10.47
N LYS A 98 0.06 14.86 -10.76
CA LYS A 98 0.54 15.78 -11.78
C LYS A 98 1.61 16.69 -11.20
N ASP A 99 2.45 17.25 -12.06
CA ASP A 99 3.59 18.10 -11.63
C ASP A 99 3.20 19.25 -10.68
N MET A 100 2.01 19.83 -10.82
CA MET A 100 1.54 20.92 -9.93
C MET A 100 1.37 20.45 -8.49
N GLN A 101 1.00 19.19 -8.29
CA GLN A 101 0.72 18.59 -6.98
C GLN A 101 2.00 18.14 -6.27
N VAL A 102 3.11 18.00 -7.00
CA VAL A 102 4.40 17.55 -6.46
C VAL A 102 5.45 18.65 -6.44
N ARG A 103 5.07 19.89 -6.78
CA ARG A 103 6.00 21.03 -6.86
C ARG A 103 6.72 21.35 -5.54
N SER A 104 6.09 21.02 -4.41
CA SER A 104 6.65 21.13 -3.07
C SER A 104 6.05 20.06 -2.15
N SER A 105 6.72 19.76 -1.03
CA SER A 105 6.17 18.86 0.01
C SER A 105 4.84 19.35 0.58
N THR A 106 4.65 20.67 0.68
CA THR A 106 3.39 21.28 1.13
C THR A 106 2.25 21.03 0.15
N ASP A 107 2.49 21.20 -1.15
CA ASP A 107 1.47 20.92 -2.17
C ASP A 107 1.16 19.42 -2.25
N LEU A 108 2.18 18.58 -2.06
CA LEU A 108 2.00 17.14 -2.02
C LEU A 108 1.18 16.72 -0.79
N SER A 109 1.46 17.28 0.39
CA SER A 109 0.67 17.04 1.61
C SER A 109 -0.79 17.42 1.42
N LYS A 110 -1.08 18.57 0.79
CA LYS A 110 -2.45 19.00 0.47
C LYS A 110 -3.13 18.07 -0.53
N TYR A 111 -2.41 17.67 -1.59
CA TYR A 111 -2.94 16.76 -2.59
C TYR A 111 -3.25 15.40 -1.98
N LEU A 112 -2.29 14.81 -1.25
CA LEU A 112 -2.42 13.49 -0.63
C LEU A 112 -3.33 13.49 0.59
N LYS A 113 -3.62 14.65 1.20
CA LYS A 113 -4.27 14.78 2.51
C LYS A 113 -3.54 14.00 3.60
N CYS A 114 -2.22 14.12 3.62
CA CYS A 114 -1.36 13.41 4.57
C CYS A 114 -0.54 14.40 5.43
N PRO A 115 -0.02 13.96 6.59
CA PRO A 115 0.87 14.78 7.41
C PRO A 115 2.08 15.28 6.63
N SER A 116 2.53 16.51 6.91
CA SER A 116 3.62 17.16 6.18
C SER A 116 4.93 16.36 6.17
N GLY A 117 5.26 15.69 7.28
CA GLY A 117 6.43 14.81 7.37
C GLY A 117 6.37 13.62 6.40
N VAL A 118 5.18 13.03 6.20
CA VAL A 118 4.98 11.94 5.22
C VAL A 118 5.18 12.47 3.81
N ALA A 119 4.58 13.60 3.47
CA ALA A 119 4.75 14.20 2.15
C ALA A 119 6.20 14.61 1.86
N PHE A 120 6.92 15.12 2.87
CA PHE A 120 8.35 15.42 2.75
C PHE A 120 9.16 14.17 2.43
N ASP A 121 9.00 13.11 3.21
CA ASP A 121 9.71 11.84 3.03
C ASP A 121 9.38 11.20 1.67
N MET A 122 8.11 11.20 1.26
CA MET A 122 7.68 10.69 -0.04
C MET A 122 8.25 11.51 -1.20
N SER A 123 8.24 12.83 -1.09
CA SER A 123 8.83 13.71 -2.12
C SER A 123 10.33 13.45 -2.26
N ALA A 124 11.05 13.31 -1.15
CA ALA A 124 12.48 13.00 -1.16
C ALA A 124 12.79 11.63 -1.79
N GLN A 125 11.95 10.62 -1.56
CA GLN A 125 12.17 9.25 -2.06
C GLN A 125 11.72 9.02 -3.50
N PHE A 126 10.66 9.71 -3.94
CA PHE A 126 9.97 9.38 -5.19
C PHE A 126 9.90 10.54 -6.19
N CYS A 127 10.30 11.77 -5.84
CA CYS A 127 10.37 12.86 -6.82
C CYS A 127 11.80 13.09 -7.31
N HIS A 128 11.93 13.38 -8.61
CA HIS A 128 13.14 13.96 -9.17
C HIS A 128 13.06 15.48 -9.08
N HIS A 129 14.12 16.09 -8.57
CA HIS A 129 14.25 17.54 -8.51
C HIS A 129 15.05 17.99 -9.72
N VAL A 130 14.40 18.74 -10.62
CA VAL A 130 15.01 19.28 -11.83
C VAL A 130 15.17 20.78 -11.65
N ALA A 131 16.38 21.29 -11.86
CA ALA A 131 16.63 22.73 -11.92
C ALA A 131 16.03 23.27 -13.22
N LYS A 132 15.11 24.24 -13.12
CA LYS A 132 14.64 24.97 -14.30
C LYS A 132 15.70 25.97 -14.79
N PRO A 133 15.61 26.43 -16.05
CA PRO A 133 16.44 27.52 -16.56
C PRO A 133 16.34 28.83 -15.75
N ASN A 134 15.23 29.03 -15.03
CA ASN A 134 15.01 30.17 -14.14
C ASN A 134 15.48 29.94 -12.69
N GLY A 135 16.23 28.85 -12.43
CA GLY A 135 16.80 28.54 -11.11
C GLY A 135 15.82 27.96 -10.09
N GLN A 136 14.51 27.90 -10.38
CA GLN A 136 13.55 27.32 -9.43
C GLN A 136 13.58 25.78 -9.49
N PRO A 137 13.77 25.09 -8.36
CA PRO A 137 13.69 23.63 -8.32
C PRO A 137 12.25 23.19 -8.60
N ARG A 138 12.08 22.25 -9.52
CA ARG A 138 10.79 21.61 -9.79
C ARG A 138 10.91 20.13 -9.44
N ALA A 139 10.07 19.67 -8.51
CA ALA A 139 9.88 18.25 -8.29
C ALA A 139 8.88 17.68 -9.30
N THR A 140 9.16 16.49 -9.81
CA THR A 140 8.31 15.74 -10.74
C THR A 140 8.39 14.25 -10.43
N VAL A 141 7.31 13.51 -10.74
CA VAL A 141 7.27 12.05 -10.64
C VAL A 141 7.55 11.49 -12.03
N SER A 142 8.81 11.15 -12.27
CA SER A 142 9.25 10.56 -13.53
C SER A 142 8.60 9.19 -13.78
N PRO A 143 8.63 8.65 -15.01
CA PRO A 143 8.18 7.28 -15.26
C PRO A 143 8.87 6.25 -14.35
N GLN A 144 10.18 6.40 -14.11
CA GLN A 144 10.95 5.54 -13.21
C GLN A 144 10.47 5.65 -11.75
N SER A 145 10.16 6.87 -11.29
CA SER A 145 9.54 7.10 -9.99
C SER A 145 8.18 6.41 -9.86
N LYS A 146 7.37 6.41 -10.93
CA LYS A 146 6.06 5.71 -10.93
C LYS A 146 6.22 4.20 -10.80
N THR A 147 7.19 3.61 -11.50
CA THR A 147 7.52 2.20 -11.34
C THR A 147 8.00 1.91 -9.91
N LYS A 148 8.89 2.75 -9.36
CA LYS A 148 9.35 2.61 -7.98
C LYS A 148 8.19 2.70 -6.97
N LEU A 149 7.28 3.66 -7.13
CA LEU A 149 6.06 3.79 -6.33
C LEU A 149 5.18 2.53 -6.44
N ALA A 150 4.97 2.01 -7.64
CA ALA A 150 4.18 0.80 -7.86
C ALA A 150 4.81 -0.42 -7.15
N CYS A 151 6.14 -0.58 -7.21
CA CYS A 151 6.84 -1.64 -6.49
C CYS A 151 6.67 -1.51 -4.97
N TYR A 152 6.82 -0.30 -4.42
CA TYR A 152 6.60 -0.06 -2.98
C TYR A 152 5.16 -0.34 -2.57
N ALA A 153 4.18 0.13 -3.36
CA ALA A 153 2.77 -0.13 -3.11
C ALA A 153 2.45 -1.63 -3.17
N MET A 154 3.02 -2.37 -4.12
CA MET A 154 2.85 -3.83 -4.24
C MET A 154 3.36 -4.54 -2.99
N VAL A 155 4.56 -4.21 -2.53
CA VAL A 155 5.15 -4.81 -1.32
C VAL A 155 4.32 -4.49 -0.08
N VAL A 156 3.81 -3.25 0.05
CA VAL A 156 2.92 -2.89 1.16
C VAL A 156 1.60 -3.66 1.10
N ALA A 157 0.99 -3.82 -0.09
CA ALA A 157 -0.21 -4.62 -0.27
C ALA A 157 0.02 -6.09 0.10
N LEU A 158 1.17 -6.66 -0.28
CA LEU A 158 1.58 -8.00 0.13
C LEU A 158 1.68 -8.12 1.65
N HIS A 159 2.34 -7.19 2.35
CA HIS A 159 2.39 -7.21 3.82
C HIS A 159 1.00 -7.17 4.47
N LEU A 160 0.09 -6.38 3.91
CA LEU A 160 -1.27 -6.25 4.42
C LEU A 160 -2.06 -7.55 4.26
N GLU A 161 -1.90 -8.26 3.15
CA GLU A 161 -2.64 -9.50 2.84
C GLU A 161 -1.79 -10.77 3.05
N SER A 162 -0.88 -10.75 4.03
CA SER A 162 -0.07 -11.94 4.40
C SER A 162 0.67 -12.58 3.21
N PHE A 163 1.21 -11.74 2.33
CA PHE A 163 1.94 -12.07 1.11
C PHE A 163 1.14 -12.84 0.05
N ALA A 164 -0.20 -12.73 0.09
CA ALA A 164 -1.09 -13.29 -0.92
C ALA A 164 -2.14 -12.25 -1.34
N VAL A 165 -2.10 -11.81 -2.60
CA VAL A 165 -3.01 -10.81 -3.16
C VAL A 165 -3.55 -11.28 -4.51
N THR A 166 -4.76 -10.86 -4.87
CA THR A 166 -5.34 -11.17 -6.18
C THR A 166 -5.09 -10.03 -7.16
N LEU A 167 -4.93 -10.33 -8.46
CA LEU A 167 -4.88 -9.25 -9.45
C LEU A 167 -6.20 -8.48 -9.55
N ASP A 168 -7.33 -9.12 -9.27
CA ASP A 168 -8.65 -8.49 -9.29
C ASP A 168 -8.78 -7.37 -8.24
N ASP A 169 -8.14 -7.52 -7.08
CA ASP A 169 -8.06 -6.47 -6.07
C ASP A 169 -7.06 -5.36 -6.46
N LEU A 170 -5.94 -5.73 -7.10
CA LEU A 170 -4.84 -4.81 -7.38
C LEU A 170 -5.07 -3.95 -8.64
N VAL A 171 -5.71 -4.48 -9.68
CA VAL A 171 -6.04 -3.75 -10.92
C VAL A 171 -6.80 -2.45 -10.64
N PRO A 172 -7.94 -2.47 -9.93
CA PRO A 172 -8.67 -1.24 -9.62
C PRO A 172 -7.92 -0.36 -8.61
N LEU A 173 -7.15 -0.95 -7.68
CA LEU A 173 -6.36 -0.19 -6.71
C LEU A 173 -5.27 0.64 -7.40
N PHE A 174 -4.50 0.04 -8.29
CA PHE A 174 -3.37 0.70 -8.97
C PHE A 174 -3.80 1.46 -10.22
N ASN A 175 -5.02 1.22 -10.70
CA ASN A 175 -5.53 1.69 -11.99
C ASN A 175 -4.57 1.32 -13.14
N GLN A 176 -4.10 0.07 -13.14
CA GLN A 176 -3.15 -0.49 -14.10
C GLN A 176 -3.67 -1.81 -14.66
N SER A 177 -3.26 -2.16 -15.87
CA SER A 177 -3.67 -3.43 -16.47
C SER A 177 -3.00 -4.61 -15.77
N ALA A 178 -3.65 -5.79 -15.78
CA ALA A 178 -3.10 -7.00 -15.20
C ALA A 178 -1.67 -7.32 -15.71
N PRO A 179 -1.34 -7.21 -17.02
CA PRO A 179 0.02 -7.41 -17.50
C PRO A 179 1.06 -6.45 -16.89
N GLN A 180 0.70 -5.18 -16.68
CA GLN A 180 1.59 -4.21 -16.04
C GLN A 180 1.83 -4.57 -14.57
N LEU A 181 0.78 -4.97 -13.85
CA LEU A 181 0.90 -5.40 -12.46
C LEU A 181 1.69 -6.70 -12.31
N MET A 182 1.59 -7.61 -13.28
CA MET A 182 2.44 -8.80 -13.31
C MET A 182 3.93 -8.44 -13.45
N GLN A 183 4.27 -7.44 -14.27
CA GLN A 183 5.65 -6.96 -14.37
C GLN A 183 6.13 -6.32 -13.06
N VAL A 184 5.27 -5.55 -12.38
CA VAL A 184 5.58 -4.99 -11.06
C VAL A 184 5.79 -6.10 -10.02
N ALA A 185 4.91 -7.11 -10.00
CA ALA A 185 5.02 -8.26 -9.10
C ALA A 185 6.35 -9.02 -9.33
N GLN A 186 6.70 -9.29 -10.58
CA GLN A 186 7.97 -9.92 -10.94
C GLN A 186 9.18 -9.06 -10.55
N ALA A 187 9.10 -7.73 -10.72
CA ALA A 187 10.17 -6.81 -10.33
C ALA A 187 10.41 -6.78 -8.81
N VAL A 188 9.40 -7.12 -8.00
CA VAL A 188 9.53 -7.29 -6.54
C VAL A 188 9.71 -8.76 -6.14
N GLY A 189 10.07 -9.64 -7.08
CA GLY A 189 10.35 -11.04 -6.80
C GLY A 189 9.13 -11.89 -6.42
N ALA A 190 7.91 -11.38 -6.58
CA ALA A 190 6.69 -12.16 -6.36
C ALA A 190 6.40 -13.03 -7.59
N SER A 191 6.16 -14.32 -7.38
CA SER A 191 5.74 -15.21 -8.46
C SER A 191 4.26 -14.96 -8.78
N VAL A 192 3.82 -15.16 -10.03
CA VAL A 192 2.41 -15.01 -10.43
C VAL A 192 1.90 -16.32 -10.99
N ALA A 193 0.85 -16.87 -10.37
CA ALA A 193 0.31 -18.19 -10.70
C ALA A 193 -1.22 -18.16 -10.76
N SER A 194 -1.82 -19.04 -11.56
CA SER A 194 -3.26 -19.30 -11.48
C SER A 194 -3.61 -19.92 -10.14
N MET A 195 -4.69 -19.47 -9.50
CA MET A 195 -5.10 -20.01 -8.20
C MET A 195 -5.52 -21.48 -8.28
N SER A 196 -4.98 -22.30 -7.39
CA SER A 196 -5.48 -23.65 -7.18
C SER A 196 -6.83 -23.63 -6.45
N ASN A 197 -7.62 -24.71 -6.58
CA ASN A 197 -8.91 -24.86 -5.87
C ASN A 197 -8.78 -24.70 -4.35
N LYS A 198 -7.64 -25.11 -3.76
CA LYS A 198 -7.36 -24.93 -2.33
C LYS A 198 -7.14 -23.45 -1.96
N GLN A 199 -6.45 -22.69 -2.81
CA GLN A 199 -6.23 -21.25 -2.60
C GLN A 199 -7.51 -20.45 -2.82
N MET A 200 -8.33 -20.82 -3.81
CA MET A 200 -9.65 -20.23 -3.99
C MET A 200 -10.53 -20.45 -2.75
N ALA A 201 -10.55 -21.67 -2.21
CA ALA A 201 -11.29 -21.98 -0.98
C ALA A 201 -10.75 -21.20 0.24
N ALA A 202 -9.43 -21.05 0.37
CA ALA A 202 -8.81 -20.28 1.45
C ALA A 202 -9.14 -18.78 1.41
N LEU A 203 -9.46 -18.24 0.23
CA LEU A 203 -9.87 -16.86 0.02
C LEU A 203 -11.40 -16.68 -0.11
N GLY A 204 -12.16 -17.76 0.09
CA GLY A 204 -13.63 -17.73 -0.03
C GLY A 204 -14.14 -17.47 -1.45
N LEU A 205 -13.32 -17.69 -2.48
CA LEU A 205 -13.69 -17.51 -3.88
C LEU A 205 -14.39 -18.77 -4.42
N PRO A 206 -15.52 -18.64 -5.14
CA PRO A 206 -16.18 -19.79 -5.75
C PRO A 206 -15.30 -20.42 -6.84
N ALA A 207 -15.29 -21.75 -6.88
CA ALA A 207 -14.39 -22.57 -7.73
C ALA A 207 -14.45 -22.26 -9.24
N GLU A 208 -15.51 -21.59 -9.71
CA GLU A 208 -15.73 -21.20 -11.10
C GLU A 208 -14.80 -20.04 -11.57
N HIS A 209 -14.18 -19.27 -10.65
CA HIS A 209 -13.30 -18.14 -11.01
C HIS A 209 -11.87 -18.54 -11.40
N GLY A 210 -11.41 -19.75 -11.05
CA GLY A 210 -10.02 -20.17 -11.19
C GLY A 210 -9.50 -20.29 -12.63
N LYS A 211 -10.37 -20.23 -13.64
CA LYS A 211 -9.96 -20.27 -15.05
C LYS A 211 -9.46 -18.92 -15.60
N LYS A 212 -9.65 -17.80 -14.88
CA LYS A 212 -9.28 -16.46 -15.38
C LYS A 212 -8.43 -15.61 -14.43
N THR A 213 -8.23 -16.05 -13.19
CA THR A 213 -7.58 -15.23 -12.16
C THR A 213 -6.15 -15.71 -11.88
N SER A 214 -5.19 -15.06 -12.53
CA SER A 214 -3.78 -15.09 -12.14
C SER A 214 -3.62 -14.27 -10.85
N SER A 215 -2.98 -14.83 -9.83
CA SER A 215 -2.68 -14.18 -8.55
C SER A 215 -1.19 -14.31 -8.24
N PRO A 216 -0.52 -13.23 -7.80
CA PRO A 216 0.83 -13.34 -7.28
C PRO A 216 0.90 -14.20 -6.01
N ALA A 217 1.68 -15.28 -6.04
CA ALA A 217 2.09 -16.05 -4.87
C ALA A 217 3.61 -16.24 -4.94
N ALA A 218 4.36 -15.83 -3.91
CA ALA A 218 5.79 -16.10 -3.84
C ALA A 218 6.03 -17.55 -3.42
N SER A 219 6.66 -18.36 -4.28
CA SER A 219 7.25 -19.65 -3.90
C SER A 219 8.65 -19.80 -4.49
N THR A 220 9.62 -20.05 -3.60
CA THR A 220 10.99 -20.49 -3.91
C THR A 220 10.96 -21.89 -4.54
N ALA A 221 11.58 -22.05 -5.71
CA ALA A 221 11.74 -23.35 -6.37
C ALA A 221 13.15 -23.91 -6.09
N PRO A 222 13.29 -25.20 -5.73
CA PRO A 222 14.60 -25.82 -5.58
C PRO A 222 15.23 -26.13 -6.95
N SER A 223 16.51 -25.80 -7.12
CA SER A 223 17.30 -26.15 -8.31
C SER A 223 17.47 -27.67 -8.47
N PRO A 224 17.43 -28.21 -9.70
CA PRO A 224 17.86 -29.59 -9.94
C PRO A 224 19.39 -29.69 -10.01
N ALA A 225 19.93 -30.73 -9.39
CA ALA A 225 21.35 -31.07 -9.40
C ALA A 225 21.81 -31.53 -10.80
N PRO A 226 23.07 -31.29 -11.19
CA PRO A 226 23.61 -31.73 -12.47
C PRO A 226 23.99 -33.22 -12.41
N SER A 227 23.62 -33.95 -13.47
CA SER A 227 24.19 -35.25 -13.86
C SER A 227 25.22 -35.03 -14.97
#